data_AF-D9UKK9-F1
#
_entry.id   AF-D9UKK9-F1
#
_cell.length_a   1.000
_cell.length_b   1.000
_cell.length_c   1.000
_cell.angle_alpha   90.00
_cell.angle_beta   90.00
_cell.angle_gamma   90.00
#
_symmetry.space_group_name_H-M   'P 1'
#
loop_
_entity.id
_entity.type
_entity.pdbx_description
1 polymer ?
#
loop_
_entity_poly.entity_id
_entity_poly.type
_entity_poly.pdbx_seq_one_letter_code
_entity_poly.pdbx_strand_id
1 'polypeptide(L)'
;MHTGVLAGSDHVVRGPERATLRGTGAVAVDMESAATLRTARAQSTTATRPVAAVRVVVDAPEHELVRIGTVSGGISAFRVLRAVLPAFSEWHRTFLLPRR
;
A
#
# COMPACT_ATOMS: atom_id res chain seq x y z
N MET A 1 10.68 7.89 -1.30
CA MET A 1 9.92 6.63 -1.53
C MET A 1 10.56 5.54 -0.70
N HIS A 2 9.78 4.75 0.03
CA HIS A 2 10.28 3.58 0.76
C HIS A 2 9.79 2.30 0.10
N THR A 3 10.63 1.27 0.09
CA THR A 3 10.29 -0.10 -0.29
C THR A 3 10.63 -1.03 0.86
N GLY A 4 9.86 -2.10 1.02
CA GLY A 4 10.04 -3.05 2.11
C GLY A 4 8.78 -3.85 2.38
N VAL A 5 8.77 -4.57 3.49
CA VAL A 5 7.63 -5.40 3.90
C VAL A 5 6.46 -4.50 4.31
N LEU A 6 5.33 -4.66 3.63
CA LEU A 6 4.04 -4.08 3.99
C LEU A 6 3.23 -5.14 4.74
N ALA A 7 3.14 -5.01 6.06
CA ALA A 7 2.36 -5.93 6.88
C ALA A 7 0.85 -5.67 6.72
N GLY A 8 0.05 -6.73 6.83
CA GLY A 8 -1.40 -6.64 6.85
C GLY A 8 -1.94 -6.76 8.27
N SER A 9 -2.94 -5.96 8.63
CA SER A 9 -3.72 -6.10 9.86
C SER A 9 -5.22 -6.10 9.54
N ASP A 10 -6.03 -6.69 10.40
CA ASP A 10 -7.51 -6.60 10.33
C ASP A 10 -8.06 -5.40 11.12
N HIS A 11 -7.19 -4.63 11.76
CA HIS A 11 -7.54 -3.47 12.57
C HIS A 11 -6.49 -2.34 12.46
N VAL A 12 -6.84 -1.17 12.99
CA VAL A 12 -5.92 -0.03 13.07
C VAL A 12 -4.89 -0.27 14.17
N VAL A 13 -3.63 -0.48 13.78
CA VAL A 13 -2.50 -0.71 14.68
C VAL A 13 -2.09 0.58 15.40
N ARG A 14 -1.95 0.51 16.72
CA ARG A 14 -1.60 1.65 17.60
C ARG A 14 -0.58 1.26 18.67
N GLY A 15 0.08 2.25 19.26
CA GLY A 15 0.93 2.03 20.44
C GLY A 15 2.02 0.96 20.26
N PRO A 16 2.30 0.13 21.28
CA PRO A 16 3.42 -0.83 21.27
C PRO A 16 3.39 -1.85 20.14
N GLU A 17 2.21 -2.16 19.58
CA GLU A 17 2.06 -3.08 18.46
C GLU A 17 2.83 -2.59 17.22
N ARG A 18 2.94 -1.27 17.01
CA ARG A 18 3.75 -0.68 15.94
C ARG A 18 5.22 -1.05 16.07
N ALA A 19 5.76 -1.04 17.29
CA ALA A 19 7.15 -1.41 17.56
C ALA A 19 7.39 -2.90 17.31
N THR A 20 6.44 -3.75 17.72
CA THR A 20 6.47 -5.20 17.42
C THR A 20 6.50 -5.46 15.92
N LEU A 21 5.61 -4.82 15.16
CA LEU A 21 5.57 -4.97 13.69
C LEU A 21 6.82 -4.39 13.03
N ARG A 22 7.37 -3.28 13.54
CA ARG A 22 8.66 -2.77 13.05
C ARG A 22 9.79 -3.78 13.26
N GLY A 23 9.79 -4.49 14.38
CA GLY A 23 10.74 -5.54 14.72
C GLY A 23 10.72 -6.74 13.76
N THR A 24 9.60 -6.99 13.06
CA THR A 24 9.52 -8.03 12.01
C THR A 24 10.11 -7.56 10.66
N GLY A 25 10.55 -6.30 10.58
CA GLY A 25 11.05 -5.69 9.34
C GLY A 25 9.98 -4.97 8.52
N ALA A 26 8.74 -4.86 9.02
CA ALA A 26 7.71 -4.07 8.36
C ALA A 26 8.12 -2.59 8.26
N VAL A 27 7.94 -2.00 7.07
CA VAL A 27 8.13 -0.57 6.83
C VAL A 27 6.82 0.22 6.92
N ALA A 28 5.70 -0.49 6.77
CA ALA A 28 4.34 0.05 6.89
C ALA A 28 3.36 -1.08 7.21
N VAL A 29 2.16 -0.70 7.66
CA VAL A 29 1.03 -1.60 7.89
C VAL A 29 -0.19 -1.02 7.18
N ASP A 30 -0.96 -1.86 6.49
CA ASP A 30 -2.29 -1.51 6.01
C ASP A 30 -3.28 -2.66 6.21
N MET A 31 -4.55 -2.46 5.83
CA MET A 31 -5.60 -3.45 6.06
C MET A 31 -5.97 -4.25 4.81
N GLU A 32 -5.68 -3.73 3.61
CA GLU A 32 -6.23 -4.27 2.37
C GLU A 32 -5.20 -4.92 1.46
N SER A 33 -3.93 -4.49 1.45
CA SER A 33 -2.96 -4.91 0.41
C SER A 33 -2.74 -6.42 0.40
N ALA A 34 -2.62 -7.03 1.58
CA ALA A 34 -2.43 -8.47 1.70
C ALA A 34 -3.64 -9.25 1.17
N ALA A 35 -4.86 -8.79 1.46
CA ALA A 35 -6.08 -9.39 0.96
C ALA A 35 -6.21 -9.22 -0.55
N THR A 36 -5.97 -8.02 -1.08
CA THR A 36 -5.98 -7.74 -2.52
C THR A 36 -4.99 -8.63 -3.28
N LEU A 37 -3.76 -8.79 -2.78
CA LEU A 37 -2.76 -9.66 -3.41
C LEU A 37 -3.20 -11.13 -3.43
N ARG A 38 -3.74 -11.63 -2.31
CA ARG A 38 -4.25 -13.02 -2.24
C ARG A 38 -5.37 -13.25 -3.24
N THR A 39 -6.36 -12.34 -3.30
CA THR A 39 -7.47 -12.46 -4.25
C THR A 39 -6.98 -12.39 -5.69
N ALA A 40 -6.08 -11.45 -6.02
CA ALA A 40 -5.52 -11.32 -7.36
C ALA A 40 -4.75 -12.58 -7.80
N ARG A 41 -4.05 -13.25 -6.88
CA ARG A 41 -3.37 -14.52 -7.13
C ARG A 41 -4.34 -15.68 -7.27
N ALA A 42 -5.36 -15.77 -6.41
CA ALA A 42 -6.36 -16.84 -6.45
C ALA A 42 -7.19 -16.82 -7.73
N GLN A 43 -7.45 -15.64 -8.31
CA GLN A 43 -8.21 -15.49 -9.55
C GLN A 43 -7.35 -15.62 -10.82
N SER A 44 -6.04 -15.83 -10.70
CA SER A 44 -5.14 -15.88 -11.85
C SER A 44 -5.11 -17.27 -12.48
N THR A 45 -5.43 -17.37 -13.77
CA THR A 45 -5.23 -18.59 -14.57
C THR A 45 -3.82 -18.70 -15.14
N THR A 46 -3.04 -17.61 -15.12
CA THR A 46 -1.62 -17.58 -15.47
C THR A 46 -0.76 -17.75 -14.21
N ALA A 47 0.41 -18.39 -14.37
CA ALA A 47 1.28 -18.77 -13.25
C ALA A 47 1.71 -17.58 -12.35
N THR A 48 1.71 -16.35 -12.87
CA THR A 48 2.01 -15.14 -12.09
C THR A 48 1.27 -13.92 -12.65
N ARG A 49 0.19 -13.46 -11.98
CA ARG A 49 -0.39 -12.14 -12.23
C ARG A 49 0.50 -11.06 -11.59
N PRO A 50 1.07 -10.12 -12.36
CA PRO A 50 1.82 -9.00 -11.80
C PRO A 50 0.90 -8.13 -10.94
N VAL A 51 1.35 -7.81 -9.72
CA VAL A 51 0.63 -6.93 -8.79
C VAL A 51 1.62 -5.94 -8.21
N ALA A 52 1.24 -4.65 -8.22
CA ALA A 52 1.97 -3.58 -7.56
C ALA A 52 1.00 -2.81 -6.65
N ALA A 53 1.49 -2.33 -5.52
CA ALA A 53 0.73 -1.48 -4.61
C ALA A 53 1.58 -0.26 -4.22
N VAL A 54 0.96 0.91 -4.20
CA VAL A 54 1.52 2.13 -3.64
C VAL A 54 0.57 2.64 -2.58
N ARG A 55 1.13 2.98 -1.42
CA ARG A 55 0.40 3.53 -0.28
C ARG A 55 1.05 4.86 0.11
N VAL A 56 0.22 5.80 0.54
CA VAL A 56 0.68 7.03 1.18
C VAL A 56 0.34 6.92 2.65
N VAL A 57 1.38 6.89 3.49
CA VAL A 57 1.23 6.85 4.95
C VAL A 57 0.92 8.26 5.43
N VAL A 58 -0.21 8.41 6.12
CA VAL A 58 -0.69 9.72 6.63
C VAL A 58 -0.58 9.84 8.14
N ASP A 59 -0.47 8.71 8.83
CA ASP A 59 -0.29 8.63 10.27
C ASP A 59 1.09 8.07 10.60
N ALA A 60 1.79 8.75 11.50
CA ALA A 60 3.14 8.37 11.93
C ALA A 60 3.11 8.05 13.44
N PRO A 61 4.13 7.38 14.00
CA PRO A 61 4.22 7.13 15.44
C PRO A 61 4.07 8.40 16.29
N GLU A 62 4.56 9.53 15.78
CA GLU A 62 4.50 10.85 16.46
C GLU A 62 3.13 11.52 16.32
N HIS A 63 2.26 11.02 15.44
CA HIS A 63 0.94 11.55 15.12
C HIS A 63 -0.05 10.39 14.96
N GLU A 64 -0.36 9.69 16.05
CA GLU A 64 -1.45 8.71 16.03
C GLU A 64 -2.73 9.39 15.54
N LEU A 65 -3.56 8.65 14.77
CA LEU A 65 -4.86 9.08 14.24
C LEU A 65 -5.82 9.47 15.37
N VAL A 66 -5.62 10.64 15.96
CA VAL A 66 -6.41 11.27 17.02
C VAL A 66 -6.92 12.64 16.54
N ARG A 67 -6.61 13.07 15.32
CA ARG A 67 -7.20 14.27 14.74
C ARG A 67 -7.67 14.05 13.30
N ILE A 68 -8.99 13.98 13.16
CA ILE A 68 -9.75 14.29 11.94
C ILE A 68 -9.45 15.73 11.42
N GLY A 69 -8.67 16.53 12.15
CA GLY A 69 -8.31 17.91 11.83
C GLY A 69 -7.28 18.14 10.71
N THR A 70 -6.97 17.16 9.86
CA THR A 70 -6.01 17.36 8.75
C THR A 70 -6.59 16.92 7.41
N VAL A 71 -7.66 17.61 6.99
CA VAL A 71 -8.15 17.56 5.60
C VAL A 71 -7.00 17.80 4.60
N SER A 72 -6.01 18.62 4.96
CA SER A 72 -4.81 18.85 4.14
C SER A 72 -3.93 17.60 3.96
N GLY A 73 -3.88 16.70 4.94
CA GLY A 73 -3.11 15.45 4.89
C GLY A 73 -3.75 14.45 3.93
N GLY A 74 -5.07 14.30 4.02
CA GLY A 74 -5.85 13.50 3.08
C GLY A 74 -5.79 14.05 1.65
N ILE A 75 -5.91 15.36 1.46
CA ILE A 75 -5.76 16.00 0.12
C ILE A 75 -4.36 15.77 -0.44
N SER A 76 -3.32 15.91 0.38
CA SER A 76 -1.93 15.67 -0.05
C SER A 76 -1.73 14.21 -0.45
N ALA A 77 -2.22 13.26 0.35
CA ALA A 77 -2.18 11.85 0.03
C ALA A 77 -2.91 11.52 -1.27
N PHE A 78 -4.10 12.08 -1.46
CA PHE A 78 -4.87 11.92 -2.69
C PHE A 78 -4.14 12.49 -3.91
N ARG A 79 -3.52 13.68 -3.80
CA ARG A 79 -2.71 14.27 -4.88
C ARG A 79 -1.53 13.38 -5.25
N VAL A 80 -0.82 12.83 -4.26
CA VAL A 80 0.28 11.89 -4.49
C VAL A 80 -0.22 10.62 -5.18
N LEU A 81 -1.31 10.01 -4.70
CA LEU A 81 -1.89 8.83 -5.34
C LEU A 81 -2.30 9.10 -6.79
N ARG A 82 -2.93 10.26 -7.07
CA ARG A 82 -3.27 10.66 -8.44
C ARG A 82 -2.05 10.83 -9.32
N ALA A 83 -0.96 11.37 -8.80
CA ALA A 83 0.29 11.57 -9.56
C ALA A 83 0.96 10.24 -9.94
N VAL A 84 0.70 9.15 -9.21
CA VAL A 84 1.26 7.82 -9.48
C VAL A 84 0.47 7.03 -10.56
N LEU A 85 -0.79 7.40 -10.83
CA LEU A 85 -1.66 6.69 -11.78
C LEU A 85 -1.07 6.55 -13.21
N PRO A 86 -0.43 7.57 -13.81
CA PRO A 86 0.17 7.43 -15.13
C PRO A 86 1.25 6.35 -15.17
N ALA A 87 2.11 6.27 -14.14
CA ALA A 87 3.15 5.25 -14.05
C ALA A 87 2.58 3.83 -13.93
N PHE A 88 1.50 3.67 -13.15
CA PHE A 88 0.78 2.39 -13.07
C PHE A 88 0.14 1.99 -14.41
N SER A 89 -0.45 2.96 -15.12
CA SER A 89 -1.04 2.74 -16.43
C SER A 89 0.01 2.35 -17.47
N GLU A 90 1.18 2.98 -17.44
CA GLU A 90 2.31 2.62 -18.29
C GLU A 90 2.84 1.22 -17.98
N TRP A 91 3.10 0.91 -16.70
CA TRP A 91 3.51 -0.41 -16.25
C TRP A 91 2.51 -1.49 -16.65
N HIS A 92 1.21 -1.26 -16.46
CA HIS A 92 0.17 -2.21 -16.85
C HIS A 92 0.19 -2.53 -18.35
N ARG A 93 0.41 -1.53 -19.20
CA ARG A 93 0.50 -1.72 -20.66
C ARG A 93 1.66 -2.62 -21.08
N THR A 94 2.74 -2.70 -20.29
CA THR A 94 3.87 -3.61 -20.58
C THR A 94 3.48 -5.10 -20.55
N PHE A 95 2.38 -5.45 -19.87
CA PHE A 95 1.87 -6.83 -19.81
C PHE A 95 0.72 -7.11 -20.79
N LEU A 96 0.10 -6.07 -21.37
CA LEU A 96 -0.97 -6.21 -22.35
C LEU A 96 -0.47 -6.40 -23.77
N LEU A 97 0.74 -5.89 -24.06
CA LEU A 97 1.37 -6.10 -25.35
C LEU A 97 1.95 -7.53 -25.38
N PRO A 98 1.62 -8.36 -26.40
CA PRO A 98 2.30 -9.62 -26.59
C PRO A 98 3.80 -9.37 -26.61
N ARG A 99 4.56 -10.09 -25.78
CA ARG A 99 6.02 -10.12 -25.89
C ARG A 99 6.33 -10.62 -27.29
N ARG A 100 6.76 -9.71 -28.18
CA ARG A 100 7.26 -10.05 -29.50
C ARG A 100 8.58 -10.80 -29.39
#